data_AF-R5VX61-F1
#
_entry.id   AF-R5VX61-F1
#
_cell.length_a   1.000
_cell.length_b   1.000
_cell.length_c   1.000
_cell.angle_alpha   90.00
_cell.angle_beta   90.00
_cell.angle_gamma   90.00
#
_symmetry.space_group_name_H-M   'P 1'
#
loop_
_entity.id
_entity.type
_entity.pdbx_description
1 polymer ?
#
loop_
_entity_poly.entity_id
_entity_poly.type
_entity_poly.pdbx_seq_one_letter_code
_entity_poly.pdbx_strand_id
1 'polypeptide(L)'
;MDDEISTVCALLHDVVEDTDMTFENLIQMGYPQEVIEVLKLLTHEKENPYMNYIKKLSTNPIAKKVKIADLMHNSDNTRLSVIDDYAKKRCQKYKEALEILTENEKL
;
A
#
# COMPACT_ATOMS: atom_id res chain seq x y z
N MET A 1 -11.62 1.46 -5.67
CA MET A 1 -12.21 1.50 -4.32
C MET A 1 -13.71 1.65 -4.48
N ASP A 2 -14.49 1.06 -3.60
CA ASP A 2 -15.96 0.91 -3.70
C ASP A 2 -16.73 1.46 -2.50
N ASP A 3 -16.03 1.90 -1.46
CA ASP A 3 -16.59 2.55 -0.28
C ASP A 3 -15.76 3.78 0.13
N GLU A 4 -16.31 4.59 1.04
CA GLU A 4 -15.68 5.83 1.51
C GLU A 4 -14.34 5.58 2.22
N ILE A 5 -14.29 4.60 3.12
CA ILE A 5 -13.09 4.30 3.91
C ILE A 5 -11.96 3.82 3.00
N SER A 6 -12.23 2.86 2.11
CA SER A 6 -11.22 2.35 1.18
C SER A 6 -10.76 3.42 0.18
N THR A 7 -11.66 4.32 -0.23
CA THR A 7 -11.32 5.45 -1.11
C THR A 7 -10.41 6.46 -0.42
N VAL A 8 -10.74 6.87 0.80
CA VAL A 8 -9.90 7.79 1.59
C VAL A 8 -8.53 7.18 1.87
N CYS A 9 -8.49 5.90 2.27
CA CYS A 9 -7.22 5.21 2.51
C CYS A 9 -6.36 5.14 1.25
N ALA A 10 -6.95 4.84 0.09
CA ALA A 10 -6.22 4.83 -1.17
C ALA A 10 -5.65 6.21 -1.56
N LEU A 11 -6.39 7.29 -1.29
CA LEU A 11 -5.91 8.65 -1.57
C LEU A 11 -4.79 9.09 -0.62
N LEU A 12 -4.79 8.61 0.63
CA LEU A 12 -3.87 9.06 1.68
C LEU A 12 -2.71 8.09 1.98
N HIS A 13 -2.63 6.94 1.31
CA HIS A 13 -1.74 5.83 1.71
C HIS A 13 -0.25 6.23 1.86
N ASP A 14 0.24 7.14 1.02
CA ASP A 14 1.63 7.61 1.03
C ASP A 14 1.82 8.95 1.78
N VAL A 15 0.75 9.62 2.20
CA VAL A 15 0.84 10.99 2.74
C VAL A 15 1.72 11.06 3.99
N VAL A 16 1.58 10.11 4.91
CA VAL A 16 2.41 10.04 6.13
C VAL A 16 3.82 9.51 5.84
N GLU A 17 3.99 8.74 4.76
CA GLU A 17 5.29 8.17 4.38
C GLU A 17 6.18 9.21 3.66
N ASP A 18 5.59 10.04 2.81
CA ASP A 18 6.30 10.91 1.86
C ASP A 18 6.25 12.41 2.21
N THR A 19 5.56 12.79 3.29
CA THR A 19 5.44 14.20 3.72
C THR A 19 5.68 14.36 5.23
N ASP A 20 5.71 15.61 5.71
CA ASP A 20 5.84 15.92 7.14
C ASP A 20 4.54 15.70 7.95
N MET A 21 3.48 15.20 7.31
CA MET A 21 2.21 14.88 7.97
C MET A 21 2.34 13.71 8.94
N THR A 22 1.72 13.81 10.11
CA THR A 22 1.65 12.71 11.09
C THR A 22 0.23 12.16 11.24
N PHE A 23 0.10 10.98 11.84
CA PHE A 23 -1.21 10.41 12.19
C PHE A 23 -1.99 11.32 13.15
N GLU A 24 -1.30 12.03 14.05
CA GLU A 24 -1.92 13.01 14.94
C GLU A 24 -2.51 14.19 14.17
N ASN A 25 -1.87 14.65 13.09
CA ASN A 25 -2.44 15.69 12.23
C ASN A 25 -3.73 15.20 11.57
N LEU A 26 -3.74 13.96 11.05
CA LEU A 26 -4.95 13.38 10.46
C LEU A 26 -6.09 13.21 11.48
N ILE A 27 -5.77 12.82 12.71
CA ILE A 27 -6.74 12.75 13.81
C ILE A 27 -7.30 14.16 14.12
N GLN A 28 -6.45 15.18 14.20
CA GLN A 28 -6.87 16.56 14.44
C GLN A 28 -7.71 17.16 13.31
N MET A 29 -7.50 16.72 12.07
CA MET A 29 -8.31 17.07 10.90
C MET A 29 -9.69 16.39 10.91
N GLY A 30 -9.94 15.44 11.82
CA GLY A 30 -11.23 14.78 11.97
C GLY A 30 -11.41 13.53 11.11
N TYR A 31 -10.33 12.93 10.61
CA TYR A 31 -10.45 11.66 9.88
C TYR A 31 -10.93 10.53 10.84
N PRO A 32 -11.81 9.62 10.36
CA PRO A 32 -12.31 8.52 11.18
C PRO A 32 -11.18 7.61 11.70
N GLN A 33 -11.34 7.08 12.91
CA GLN A 33 -10.36 6.17 13.53
C GLN A 33 -10.05 4.95 12.64
N GLU A 34 -11.04 4.41 11.96
CA GLU A 34 -10.87 3.28 11.02
C GLU A 34 -9.92 3.63 9.87
N VAL A 35 -10.01 4.84 9.31
CA VAL A 35 -9.06 5.34 8.29
C VAL A 35 -7.65 5.39 8.87
N ILE A 36 -7.50 5.95 10.08
CA ILE A 36 -6.19 6.07 10.74
C ILE A 36 -5.55 4.70 10.96
N GLU A 37 -6.31 3.70 11.39
CA GLU A 37 -5.82 2.34 11.63
C GLU A 37 -5.36 1.66 10.33
N VAL A 38 -6.11 1.83 9.24
CA VAL A 38 -5.72 1.30 7.93
C VAL A 38 -4.48 2.02 7.39
N LEU A 39 -4.40 3.34 7.52
CA LEU A 39 -3.22 4.10 7.09
C LEU A 39 -1.96 3.69 7.86
N LYS A 40 -2.06 3.46 9.17
CA LYS A 40 -0.94 2.91 9.97
C LYS A 40 -0.47 1.55 9.48
N LEU A 41 -1.36 0.72 8.96
CA LEU A 41 -0.96 -0.54 8.34
C LEU A 41 -0.26 -0.31 7.00
N LEU A 42 -0.75 0.63 6.20
CA LEU A 42 -0.25 0.95 4.86
C LEU A 42 1.08 1.69 4.85
N THR A 43 1.47 2.38 5.93
CA THR A 43 2.77 3.06 6.02
C THR A 43 3.88 2.06 6.33
N HIS A 44 4.88 1.96 5.45
CA HIS A 44 5.98 0.99 5.62
C HIS A 44 7.10 1.57 6.50
N GLU A 45 7.28 1.00 7.69
CA GLU A 45 8.43 1.31 8.54
C GLU A 45 9.74 0.76 7.95
N LYS A 46 10.74 1.63 7.77
CA LYS A 46 12.04 1.30 7.13
C LYS A 46 12.79 0.15 7.81
N GLU A 47 12.56 -0.06 9.10
CA GLU A 47 13.18 -1.13 9.89
C GLU A 47 12.55 -2.51 9.64
N ASN A 48 11.32 -2.55 9.12
CA ASN A 48 10.60 -3.80 8.86
C ASN A 48 10.95 -4.31 7.45
N PRO A 49 11.38 -5.58 7.29
CA PRO A 49 11.55 -6.16 5.97
C PRO A 49 10.26 -6.07 5.15
N TYR A 50 10.38 -5.60 3.90
CA TYR A 50 9.23 -5.34 3.04
C TYR A 50 8.25 -6.53 2.92
N MET A 51 8.75 -7.76 2.80
CA MET A 51 7.87 -8.93 2.70
C MET A 51 7.14 -9.26 4.00
N ASN A 52 7.68 -8.91 5.17
CA ASN A 52 6.96 -9.03 6.43
C ASN A 52 5.85 -7.98 6.53
N TYR A 53 6.14 -6.76 6.07
CA TYR A 53 5.14 -5.70 5.92
C TYR A 53 3.99 -6.14 5.00
N ILE A 54 4.28 -6.70 3.81
CA ILE A 54 3.24 -7.21 2.89
C ILE A 54 2.38 -8.30 3.54
N LYS A 55 2.99 -9.24 4.27
CA LYS A 55 2.25 -10.28 5.02
C LYS A 55 1.36 -9.70 6.13
N LYS A 56 1.76 -8.58 6.75
CA LYS A 56 0.92 -7.89 7.75
C LYS A 56 -0.31 -7.27 7.08
N LEU A 57 -0.18 -6.73 5.88
CA LEU A 57 -1.31 -6.14 5.15
C LEU A 57 -2.40 -7.17 4.81
N SER A 58 -2.04 -8.44 4.58
CA SER A 58 -3.02 -9.46 4.19
C SER A 58 -4.04 -9.77 5.29
N THR A 59 -3.84 -9.31 6.53
CA THR A 59 -4.79 -9.50 7.64
C THR A 59 -5.87 -8.43 7.71
N ASN A 60 -5.75 -7.33 6.95
CA ASN A 60 -6.74 -6.27 6.89
C ASN A 60 -7.27 -6.14 5.45
N PRO A 61 -8.57 -6.41 5.19
CA PRO A 61 -9.13 -6.40 3.84
C PRO A 61 -8.96 -5.07 3.09
N ILE A 62 -9.08 -3.93 3.79
CA ILE A 62 -8.94 -2.59 3.18
C ILE A 62 -7.48 -2.32 2.83
N ALA A 63 -6.55 -2.54 3.77
CA ALA A 63 -5.13 -2.35 3.54
C ALA A 63 -4.61 -3.24 2.40
N LYS A 64 -5.03 -4.51 2.38
CA LYS A 64 -4.76 -5.44 1.29
C LYS A 64 -5.26 -4.91 -0.06
N LYS A 65 -6.52 -4.49 -0.14
CA LYS A 65 -7.14 -3.98 -1.38
C LYS A 65 -6.43 -2.73 -1.90
N VAL A 66 -6.12 -1.79 -1.02
CA VAL A 66 -5.37 -0.57 -1.36
C VAL A 66 -3.98 -0.93 -1.88
N LYS A 67 -3.25 -1.82 -1.18
CA LYS A 67 -1.90 -2.19 -1.61
C LYS A 67 -1.86 -2.95 -2.94
N ILE A 68 -2.84 -3.81 -3.21
CA ILE A 68 -2.98 -4.45 -4.52
C ILE A 68 -3.15 -3.40 -5.61
N ALA A 69 -4.05 -2.43 -5.42
CA ALA A 69 -4.29 -1.38 -6.40
C ALA A 69 -3.04 -0.50 -6.63
N ASP A 70 -2.33 -0.13 -5.56
CA ASP A 70 -1.05 0.58 -5.60
C ASP A 70 -0.01 -0.20 -6.41
N LEU A 71 0.21 -1.48 -6.07
CA LEU A 71 1.17 -2.34 -6.77
C LEU A 71 0.82 -2.54 -8.24
N MET A 72 -0.46 -2.70 -8.58
CA MET A 72 -0.90 -2.83 -9.98
C MET A 72 -0.65 -1.55 -10.77
N HIS A 73 -0.93 -0.38 -10.18
CA HIS A 73 -0.67 0.91 -10.79
C HIS A 73 0.83 1.17 -10.96
N ASN A 74 1.65 0.82 -9.97
CA ASN A 74 3.11 1.02 -10.01
C ASN A 74 3.84 -0.01 -10.87
N SER A 75 3.21 -1.15 -11.16
CA SER A 75 3.74 -2.18 -12.06
C SER A 75 3.47 -1.89 -13.55
N ASP A 76 2.75 -0.81 -13.87
CA ASP A 76 2.53 -0.39 -15.25
C ASP A 76 3.83 0.18 -15.87
N ASN A 77 4.60 -0.70 -16.47
CA ASN A 77 5.87 -0.40 -17.12
C ASN A 77 5.72 0.36 -18.44
N THR A 78 4.50 0.54 -18.98
CA THR A 78 4.30 1.36 -20.18
C THR A 78 4.68 2.82 -19.94
N ARG A 79 4.85 3.21 -18.67
CA ARG A 79 5.27 4.53 -18.20
C ARG A 79 6.79 4.70 -18.06
N LEU A 80 7.58 3.63 -18.16
CA LEU A 80 9.03 3.69 -18.01
C LEU A 80 9.69 3.89 -19.38
N SER A 81 10.40 5.00 -19.55
CA SER A 81 11.17 5.30 -20.77
C SER A 81 12.38 4.38 -20.95
N VAL A 82 12.89 3.77 -19.87
CA VAL A 82 14.03 2.84 -19.85
C VAL A 82 13.77 1.75 -18.82
N ILE A 83 13.97 0.48 -19.21
CA ILE A 83 13.91 -0.67 -18.30
C ILE A 83 15.34 -1.05 -17.94
N ASP A 84 15.79 -0.61 -16.77
CA ASP A 84 17.08 -0.97 -16.19
C ASP A 84 16.94 -2.14 -15.20
N ASP A 85 18.04 -2.57 -14.59
CA ASP A 85 18.03 -3.67 -13.63
C ASP A 85 17.34 -3.32 -12.32
N TYR A 86 17.21 -2.02 -11.99
CA TYR A 86 16.44 -1.57 -10.84
C TYR A 86 14.94 -1.74 -11.08
N ALA A 87 14.46 -1.36 -12.27
CA ALA A 87 13.08 -1.57 -12.70
C ALA A 87 12.73 -3.07 -12.69
N LYS A 88 13.59 -3.94 -13.22
CA LYS A 88 13.38 -5.40 -13.18
C LYS A 88 13.27 -5.93 -11.75
N LYS A 89 14.16 -5.51 -10.85
CA LYS A 89 14.12 -5.90 -9.43
C LYS A 89 12.83 -5.42 -8.75
N ARG A 90 12.38 -4.20 -9.06
CA ARG A 90 11.13 -3.65 -8.53
C ARG A 90 9.91 -4.43 -9.04
N CYS A 91 9.86 -4.77 -10.32
CA CYS A 91 8.80 -5.61 -10.88
C CYS A 91 8.75 -7.00 -10.22
N GLN A 92 9.90 -7.64 -10.05
CA GLN A 92 9.97 -8.94 -9.38
C GLN A 92 9.48 -8.85 -7.92
N LYS A 93 9.92 -7.82 -7.19
CA LYS A 93 9.48 -7.53 -5.82
C LYS A 93 7.96 -7.31 -5.73
N TYR A 94 7.38 -6.57 -6.68
CA TYR A 94 5.93 -6.31 -6.71
C TYR A 94 5.12 -7.55 -7.11
N LYS A 95 5.65 -8.38 -8.01
CA LYS A 95 5.04 -9.66 -8.35
C LYS A 95 4.93 -10.59 -7.13
N GLU A 96 6.03 -10.76 -6.39
CA GLU A 96 6.03 -11.57 -5.15
C GLU A 96 5.06 -11.01 -4.09
N ALA A 97 4.97 -9.68 -3.98
CA ALA A 97 4.02 -9.06 -3.07
C ALA A 97 2.56 -9.31 -3.47
N LEU A 98 2.23 -9.21 -4.76
CA LEU A 98 0.90 -9.52 -5.28
C LEU A 98 0.54 -10.99 -5.07
N GLU A 99 1.48 -11.92 -5.25
CA GLU A 99 1.27 -13.35 -4.97
C GLU A 99 0.88 -13.57 -3.50
N ILE A 100 1.60 -12.96 -2.54
CA ILE A 100 1.26 -13.06 -1.10
C ILE A 100 -0.12 -12.47 -0.82
N LEU A 101 -0.45 -11.31 -1.40
CA LEU A 101 -1.72 -10.64 -1.13
C LEU A 101 -2.91 -11.38 -1.75
N THR A 102 -2.72 -12.10 -2.85
CA THR A 102 -3.79 -12.82 -3.58
C THR A 102 -3.87 -14.31 -3.28
N GLU A 103 -2.95 -14.87 -2.48
CA GLU A 103 -2.85 -16.31 -2.20
C GLU A 103 -4.17 -16.93 -1.69
N ASN A 104 -4.95 -16.18 -0.90
CA ASN A 104 -6.25 -16.62 -0.35
C ASN A 104 -7.47 -16.27 -1.22
N GLU A 105 -7.28 -15.73 -2.44
CA GLU A 105 -8.36 -15.40 -3.39
C GLU A 105 -8.53 -16.46 -4.49
N LYS A 106 -7.82 -17.59 -4.39
CA LYS A 106 -8.15 -18.77 -5.18
C LYS A 106 -9.53 -19.27 -4.75
N LEU A 107 -10.52 -18.90 -5.57
CA LEU A 107 -11.88 -19.45 -5.68
C LEU A 107 -11.92 -20.96 -5.48
#